data_AF-A0A9P3GAL8-F1
#
_entry.id   AF-A0A9P3GAL8-F1
#
_cell.length_a   1.000
_cell.length_b   1.000
_cell.length_c   1.000
_cell.angle_alpha   90.00
_cell.angle_beta   90.00
_cell.angle_gamma   90.00
#
_symmetry.space_group_name_H-M   'P 1'
#
loop_
_entity.id
_entity.type
_entity.pdbx_description
1 polymer ?
#
loop_
_entity_poly.entity_id
_entity_poly.type
_entity_poly.pdbx_seq_one_letter_code
_entity_poly.pdbx_strand_id
1 'polypeptide(L)'
;MGTATRLGSALNGPLVSVEMLPGDGKEWLVLDPSISEPPQEFLLMEGNLGIPHKILYKAYLEASLLFKTARLALRSTTRSIDPSLAETVAQATAVIIVANPGHQTAWNARKRLLESGLLDPQRELSFTHALLTVRYCAKHSLLWHHRRWLLRRLCPTRPAASDAPPSTDGAPDEDTLQHLDISPTQLRAELDACTRAATTYERNYFAWAHRARCLDALAHCLREGAVRGFQDVLRDETANVRLWIDRHVGDYTAMQYYCRLVLLARSPDSPSPPTSLSAYQHAKALVEAYPEHESLWCYLRSAASVEGVSGGDIRPFVEKVSQGTEVNPATQTSLRHANSCLHWLRRQSPGS
;
A
#
# COMPACT_ATOMS: atom_id res chain seq x y z
N MET A 1 3.17 35.21 7.66
CA MET A 1 2.75 33.79 7.76
C MET A 1 3.78 33.02 8.55
N GLY A 2 3.36 32.17 9.49
CA GLY A 2 4.28 31.34 10.28
C GLY A 2 4.72 30.08 9.53
N THR A 3 5.63 29.32 10.13
CA THR A 3 6.25 28.13 9.52
C THR A 3 5.19 27.07 9.23
N ALA A 4 4.25 26.85 10.16
CA ALA A 4 3.17 25.88 9.99
C ALA A 4 2.24 26.20 8.82
N THR A 5 1.87 27.47 8.62
CA THR A 5 1.02 27.89 7.50
C THR A 5 1.72 27.63 6.16
N ARG A 6 3.00 28.03 6.03
CA ARG A 6 3.77 27.81 4.78
C ARG A 6 3.94 26.32 4.47
N LEU A 7 4.39 25.54 5.46
CA LEU A 7 4.58 24.11 5.28
C LEU A 7 3.26 23.38 5.03
N GLY A 8 2.20 23.75 5.74
CA GLY A 8 0.86 23.21 5.54
C GLY A 8 0.31 23.53 4.16
N SER A 9 0.55 24.73 3.62
CA SER A 9 0.18 25.08 2.25
C SER A 9 0.95 24.24 1.23
N ALA A 10 2.26 24.02 1.43
CA ALA A 10 3.06 23.15 0.56
C ALA A 10 2.57 21.70 0.59
N LEU A 11 2.22 21.20 1.79
CA LEU A 11 1.71 19.84 1.98
C LEU A 11 0.34 19.58 1.35
N ASN A 12 -0.52 20.61 1.26
CA ASN A 12 -1.81 20.50 0.55
C ASN A 12 -1.71 20.84 -0.94
N GLY A 13 -0.51 21.17 -1.43
CA GLY A 13 -0.23 21.41 -2.84
C GLY A 13 -0.06 20.12 -3.65
N PRO A 14 0.18 20.24 -4.97
CA PRO A 14 0.49 19.09 -5.81
C PRO A 14 1.88 18.55 -5.46
N LEU A 15 1.91 17.44 -4.72
CA LEU A 15 3.16 16.79 -4.30
C LEU A 15 3.33 15.42 -4.96
N VAL A 16 4.58 15.14 -5.32
CA VAL A 16 5.07 13.83 -5.78
C VAL A 16 5.62 13.02 -4.61
N SER A 17 6.36 13.66 -3.72
CA SER A 17 6.97 13.01 -2.55
C SER A 17 7.19 13.97 -1.39
N VAL A 18 7.30 13.40 -0.20
CA VAL A 18 7.78 14.08 1.01
C VAL A 18 9.00 13.32 1.54
N GLU A 19 10.06 14.06 1.87
CA GLU A 19 11.30 13.52 2.42
C GLU A 19 11.70 14.28 3.69
N MET A 20 12.19 13.55 4.69
CA MET A 20 12.64 14.11 5.95
C MET A 20 14.15 14.36 5.92
N LEU A 21 14.55 15.63 5.95
CA LEU A 21 15.95 16.03 5.91
C LEU A 21 16.57 16.05 7.32
N PRO A 22 17.80 15.55 7.53
CA PRO A 22 18.46 15.57 8.83
C PRO A 22 18.59 16.99 9.42
N GLY A 23 18.60 17.09 10.76
CA GLY A 23 19.00 18.32 11.45
C GLY A 23 18.11 19.55 11.19
N ASP A 24 18.75 20.70 10.96
CA ASP A 24 18.12 22.00 10.69
C ASP A 24 18.04 22.36 9.20
N GLY A 25 18.53 21.50 8.31
CA GLY A 25 18.43 21.71 6.88
C GLY A 25 19.56 22.55 6.25
N LYS A 26 20.52 23.07 7.03
CA LYS A 26 21.53 24.04 6.56
C LYS A 26 22.36 23.57 5.37
N GLU A 27 22.65 22.28 5.27
CA GLU A 27 23.44 21.70 4.18
C GLU A 27 22.69 21.65 2.85
N TRP A 28 21.35 21.60 2.88
CA TRP A 28 20.51 21.52 1.68
C TRP A 28 19.87 22.86 1.32
N LEU A 29 19.68 23.73 2.30
CA LEU A 29 19.08 25.07 2.14
C LEU A 29 20.13 26.13 1.75
N VAL A 30 21.18 25.75 1.02
CA VAL A 30 22.28 26.65 0.64
C VAL A 30 21.70 27.82 -0.13
N LEU A 31 21.67 28.98 0.53
CA LEU A 31 21.30 30.25 -0.05
C LEU A 31 22.40 30.66 -1.04
N ASP A 32 22.02 30.94 -2.28
CA ASP A 32 22.83 31.83 -3.09
C ASP A 32 22.85 33.19 -2.37
N PRO A 33 24.02 33.69 -1.90
CA PRO A 33 24.09 34.94 -1.15
C PRO A 33 23.69 36.17 -1.99
N SER A 34 23.47 36.01 -3.31
CA SER A 34 22.93 37.04 -4.20
C SER A 34 21.40 37.14 -4.21
N ILE A 35 20.68 36.17 -3.63
CA ILE A 35 19.22 36.11 -3.64
C ILE A 35 18.66 36.66 -2.31
N SER A 36 18.02 37.84 -2.38
CA SER A 36 17.31 38.48 -1.25
C SER A 36 15.95 37.82 -0.99
N GLU A 37 15.93 36.51 -0.79
CA GLU A 37 14.72 35.80 -0.35
C GLU A 37 14.82 35.44 1.15
N PRO A 38 13.69 35.39 1.87
CA PRO A 38 13.69 34.93 3.26
C PRO A 38 14.31 33.53 3.34
N PRO A 39 14.98 33.18 4.47
CA PRO A 39 15.64 31.90 4.60
C PRO A 39 14.62 30.77 4.36
N GLN A 40 14.87 29.98 3.33
CA GLN A 40 14.03 28.86 2.95
C GLN A 40 14.03 27.86 4.12
N GLU A 41 12.85 27.54 4.69
CA GLU A 41 12.74 26.62 5.84
C GLU A 41 12.60 25.15 5.41
N PHE A 42 12.22 24.91 4.16
CA PHE A 42 12.03 23.60 3.56
C PHE A 42 12.19 23.70 2.03
N LEU A 43 12.60 22.61 1.39
CA LEU A 43 12.83 22.56 -0.04
C LEU A 43 11.58 22.06 -0.77
N LEU A 44 11.14 22.77 -1.79
CA LEU A 44 10.11 22.30 -2.72
C LEU A 44 10.65 22.39 -4.13
N MET A 45 10.99 21.25 -4.74
CA MET A 45 11.54 21.18 -6.10
C MET A 45 10.78 20.12 -6.90
N GLU A 46 10.17 20.55 -8.01
CA GLU A 46 9.45 19.64 -8.92
C GLU A 46 8.39 18.76 -8.22
N GLY A 47 7.71 19.31 -7.20
CA GLY A 47 6.73 18.59 -6.41
C GLY A 47 7.30 17.66 -5.33
N ASN A 48 8.63 17.61 -5.15
CA ASN A 48 9.27 16.90 -4.05
C ASN A 48 9.53 17.87 -2.89
N LEU A 49 9.00 17.53 -1.72
CA LEU A 49 9.07 18.37 -0.52
C LEU A 49 10.07 17.79 0.50
N GLY A 50 11.20 18.46 0.67
CA GLY A 50 12.22 18.16 1.68
C GLY A 50 12.01 18.97 2.96
N ILE A 51 11.69 18.30 4.08
CA ILE A 51 11.38 18.93 5.36
C ILE A 51 12.46 18.61 6.40
N PRO A 52 13.22 19.61 6.89
CA PRO A 52 14.15 19.38 8.00
C PRO A 52 13.43 18.98 9.29
N HIS A 53 13.97 18.01 10.03
CA HIS A 53 13.35 17.49 11.27
C HIS A 53 13.05 18.60 12.30
N LYS A 54 14.00 19.53 12.52
CA LYS A 54 13.81 20.64 13.47
C LYS A 54 12.72 21.62 13.03
N ILE A 55 12.57 21.82 11.71
CA ILE A 55 11.54 22.66 11.13
C ILE A 55 10.17 21.99 11.27
N LEU A 56 10.08 20.68 11.02
CA LEU A 56 8.83 19.93 11.26
C LEU A 56 8.40 19.99 12.72
N TYR A 57 9.34 19.86 13.68
CA TYR A 57 9.03 19.98 15.11
C TYR A 57 8.48 21.35 15.48
N LYS A 58 9.15 22.43 15.02
CA LYS A 58 8.67 23.81 15.21
C LYS A 58 7.28 24.01 14.60
N ALA A 59 7.10 23.56 13.34
CA ALA A 59 5.84 23.65 12.62
C ALA A 59 4.72 22.86 13.31
N TYR A 60 5.02 21.70 13.89
CA TYR A 60 4.06 20.87 14.61
C TYR A 60 3.47 21.57 15.84
N LEU A 61 4.30 22.26 16.63
CA LEU A 61 3.85 23.00 17.81
C LEU A 61 2.92 24.15 17.42
N GLU A 62 3.31 24.91 16.39
CA GLU A 62 2.51 26.00 15.85
C GLU A 62 1.19 25.48 15.24
N ALA A 63 1.25 24.43 14.42
CA ALA A 63 0.09 23.79 13.80
C ALA A 63 -0.88 23.24 14.84
N SER A 64 -0.40 22.68 15.95
CA SER A 64 -1.24 22.17 17.03
C SER A 64 -2.11 23.26 17.67
N LEU A 65 -1.53 24.45 17.88
CA LEU A 65 -2.25 25.61 18.41
C LEU A 65 -3.25 26.15 17.38
N LEU A 66 -2.83 26.32 16.13
CA LEU A 66 -3.69 26.76 15.02
C LEU A 66 -4.89 25.82 14.85
N PHE A 67 -4.64 24.51 14.80
CA PHE A 67 -5.68 23.49 14.66
C PHE A 67 -6.66 23.51 15.83
N LYS A 68 -6.18 23.65 17.08
CA LYS A 68 -7.05 23.72 18.26
C LYS A 68 -8.02 24.90 18.15
N THR A 69 -7.51 26.10 17.87
CA THR A 69 -8.32 27.32 17.79
C THR A 69 -9.28 27.27 16.60
N ALA A 70 -8.78 26.91 15.42
CA ALA A 70 -9.58 26.88 14.20
C ALA A 70 -10.70 25.84 14.26
N ARG A 71 -10.42 24.64 14.81
CA ARG A 71 -11.42 23.58 14.97
C ARG A 71 -12.52 23.97 15.95
N LEU A 72 -12.21 24.70 17.02
CA LEU A 72 -13.22 25.17 17.97
C LEU A 72 -14.13 26.22 17.31
N ALA A 73 -13.55 27.16 16.58
CA ALA A 73 -14.31 28.16 15.83
C ALA A 73 -15.22 27.53 14.75
N LEU A 74 -14.75 26.48 14.05
CA LEU A 74 -15.59 25.75 13.09
C LEU A 74 -16.79 25.07 13.76
N ARG A 75 -16.60 24.52 14.96
CA ARG A 75 -17.69 23.86 15.71
C ARG A 75 -18.73 24.83 16.25
N SER A 76 -18.34 26.06 16.58
CA SER A 76 -19.25 27.09 17.08
C SER A 76 -20.00 27.82 15.97
N THR A 77 -19.57 27.68 14.71
CA THR A 77 -20.19 28.35 13.57
C THR A 77 -21.43 27.59 13.12
N THR A 78 -22.61 28.21 13.28
CA THR A 78 -23.91 27.67 12.85
C THR A 78 -24.35 28.14 11.45
N ARG A 79 -23.60 29.07 10.84
CA ARG A 79 -23.79 29.57 9.46
C ARG A 79 -22.84 28.86 8.48
N SER A 80 -22.85 29.28 7.21
CA SER A 80 -21.90 28.82 6.18
C SER A 80 -20.46 28.85 6.71
N ILE A 81 -19.73 27.75 6.51
CA ILE A 81 -18.38 27.58 7.01
C ILE A 81 -17.43 28.57 6.31
N ASP A 82 -16.64 29.31 7.08
CA ASP A 82 -15.62 30.24 6.57
C ASP A 82 -14.51 29.46 5.82
N PRO A 83 -14.32 29.70 4.50
CA PRO A 83 -13.27 29.05 3.71
C PRO A 83 -11.86 29.28 4.25
N SER A 84 -11.58 30.44 4.85
CA SER A 84 -10.25 30.76 5.41
C SER A 84 -9.93 29.91 6.64
N LEU A 85 -10.96 29.60 7.44
CA LEU A 85 -10.85 28.76 8.61
C LEU A 85 -10.70 27.29 8.21
N ALA A 86 -11.42 26.86 7.18
CA ALA A 86 -11.29 25.53 6.58
C ALA A 86 -9.86 25.31 6.04
N GLU A 87 -9.32 26.28 5.31
CA GLU A 87 -7.95 26.27 4.81
C GLU A 87 -6.94 26.19 5.97
N THR A 88 -7.13 26.97 7.03
CA THR A 88 -6.28 26.89 8.24
C THR A 88 -6.28 25.49 8.84
N VAL A 89 -7.44 24.83 8.91
CA VAL A 89 -7.53 23.44 9.39
C VAL A 89 -6.86 22.48 8.42
N ALA A 90 -7.03 22.62 7.10
CA ALA A 90 -6.36 21.78 6.12
C ALA A 90 -4.82 21.89 6.22
N GLN A 91 -4.29 23.10 6.35
CA GLN A 91 -2.85 23.38 6.50
C GLN A 91 -2.31 22.82 7.81
N ALA A 92 -2.95 23.14 8.94
CA ALA A 92 -2.50 22.69 10.25
C ALA A 92 -2.57 21.17 10.40
N THR A 93 -3.63 20.53 9.91
CA THR A 93 -3.77 19.06 9.97
C THR A 93 -2.77 18.35 9.07
N ALA A 94 -2.40 18.91 7.92
CA ALA A 94 -1.37 18.32 7.06
C ALA A 94 -0.02 18.24 7.78
N VAL A 95 0.41 19.33 8.43
CA VAL A 95 1.64 19.36 9.25
C VAL A 95 1.55 18.36 10.41
N ILE A 96 0.43 18.34 11.13
CA ILE A 96 0.20 17.41 12.25
C ILE A 96 0.31 15.96 11.81
N ILE A 97 -0.26 15.60 10.66
CA ILE A 97 -0.26 14.23 10.15
C ILE A 97 1.14 13.80 9.69
N VAL A 98 1.89 14.70 9.04
CA VAL A 98 3.28 14.41 8.65
C VAL A 98 4.19 14.23 9.87
N ALA A 99 3.94 14.95 10.96
CA ALA A 99 4.68 14.76 12.21
C ALA A 99 4.19 13.57 13.03
N ASN A 100 2.89 13.30 13.02
CA ASN A 100 2.21 12.27 13.80
C ASN A 100 1.07 11.64 12.98
N PRO A 101 1.36 10.61 12.16
CA PRO A 101 0.34 9.96 11.33
C PRO A 101 -0.73 9.22 12.15
N GLY A 102 -0.49 9.01 13.43
CA GLY A 102 -1.44 8.44 14.39
C GLY A 102 -2.49 9.42 14.93
N HIS A 103 -2.44 10.69 14.50
CA HIS A 103 -3.32 11.72 15.05
C HIS A 103 -4.76 11.64 14.49
N GLN A 104 -5.58 10.74 15.06
CA GLN A 104 -6.96 10.46 14.61
C GLN A 104 -7.86 11.71 14.52
N THR A 105 -7.73 12.65 15.46
CA THR A 105 -8.52 13.90 15.44
C THR A 105 -8.21 14.77 14.22
N ALA A 106 -6.99 14.71 13.68
CA ALA A 106 -6.59 15.46 12.50
C ALA A 106 -7.17 14.80 11.24
N TRP A 107 -7.05 13.48 11.11
CA TRP A 107 -7.71 12.71 10.04
C TRP A 107 -9.23 12.96 10.00
N ASN A 108 -9.89 12.87 11.16
CA ASN A 108 -11.33 13.15 11.25
C ASN A 108 -11.70 14.60 10.92
N ALA A 109 -10.79 15.56 11.14
CA ALA A 109 -11.02 16.93 10.70
C ALA A 109 -10.95 17.05 9.18
N ARG A 110 -9.99 16.38 8.53
CA ARG A 110 -9.91 16.32 7.06
C ARG A 110 -11.13 15.64 6.45
N LYS A 111 -11.60 14.52 7.02
CA LYS A 111 -12.88 13.87 6.61
C LYS A 111 -14.06 14.85 6.63
N ARG A 112 -14.21 15.63 7.71
CA ARG A 112 -15.27 16.65 7.79
C ARG A 112 -15.13 17.76 6.74
N LEU A 113 -13.91 18.19 6.42
CA LEU A 113 -13.69 19.16 5.35
C LEU A 113 -14.09 18.60 3.98
N LEU A 114 -13.75 17.34 3.70
CA LEU A 114 -14.13 16.63 2.48
C LEU A 114 -15.65 16.47 2.36
N GLU A 115 -16.32 16.06 3.45
CA GLU A 115 -17.79 15.93 3.51
C GLU A 115 -18.50 17.28 3.33
N SER A 116 -17.85 18.38 3.74
CA SER A 116 -18.39 19.74 3.57
C SER A 116 -18.03 20.36 2.22
N GLY A 117 -17.31 19.66 1.34
CA GLY A 117 -16.84 20.18 0.05
C GLY A 117 -15.77 21.27 0.14
N LEU A 118 -15.12 21.42 1.31
CA LEU A 118 -14.12 22.44 1.59
C LEU A 118 -12.68 21.96 1.42
N LEU A 119 -12.50 20.68 1.12
CA LEU A 119 -11.23 20.09 0.73
C LEU A 119 -11.47 19.25 -0.51
N ASP A 120 -10.61 19.41 -1.51
CA ASP A 120 -10.71 18.68 -2.77
C ASP A 120 -10.30 17.20 -2.58
N PRO A 121 -11.17 16.23 -2.90
CA PRO A 121 -10.86 14.81 -2.70
C PRO A 121 -9.66 14.31 -3.51
N GLN A 122 -9.40 14.86 -4.69
CA GLN A 122 -8.28 14.45 -5.56
C GLN A 122 -6.96 14.96 -4.98
N ARG A 123 -6.91 16.22 -4.51
CA ARG A 123 -5.78 16.75 -3.75
C ARG A 123 -5.53 15.95 -2.48
N GLU A 124 -6.57 15.51 -1.79
CA GLU A 124 -6.40 14.64 -0.61
C GLU A 124 -5.79 13.28 -0.97
N LEU A 125 -6.16 12.72 -2.13
CA LEU A 125 -5.57 11.47 -2.60
C LEU A 125 -4.08 11.65 -2.96
N SER A 126 -3.72 12.78 -3.56
CA SER A 126 -2.33 13.18 -3.82
C SER A 126 -1.54 13.39 -2.53
N PHE A 127 -2.13 14.08 -1.54
CA PHE A 127 -1.52 14.25 -0.22
C PHE A 127 -1.22 12.90 0.42
N THR A 128 -2.20 12.01 0.52
CA THR A 128 -1.97 10.66 1.09
C THR A 128 -0.97 9.84 0.29
N HIS A 129 -0.90 10.00 -1.04
CA HIS A 129 0.09 9.35 -1.90
C HIS A 129 1.51 9.84 -1.61
N ALA A 130 1.71 11.16 -1.50
CA ALA A 130 3.00 11.75 -1.19
C ALA A 130 3.51 11.29 0.20
N LEU A 131 2.61 11.10 1.17
CA LEU A 131 2.99 10.58 2.49
C LEU A 131 3.50 9.14 2.48
N LEU A 132 3.24 8.36 1.42
CA LEU A 132 3.75 6.99 1.30
C LEU A 132 5.27 6.94 1.10
N THR A 133 5.92 8.04 0.72
CA THR A 133 7.39 8.13 0.69
C THR A 133 8.01 8.38 2.06
N VAL A 134 7.20 8.68 3.08
CA VAL A 134 7.64 8.88 4.46
C VAL A 134 7.45 7.57 5.24
N ARG A 135 8.56 6.88 5.55
CA ARG A 135 8.57 5.52 6.16
C ARG A 135 7.62 5.35 7.33
N TYR A 136 7.57 6.31 8.27
CA TYR A 136 6.73 6.19 9.45
C TYR A 136 5.24 6.52 9.19
N CYS A 137 4.92 7.26 8.13
CA CYS A 137 3.55 7.45 7.65
C CYS A 137 3.05 6.21 6.89
N ALA A 138 3.87 5.67 5.99
CA ALA A 138 3.53 4.49 5.16
C ALA A 138 3.21 3.23 5.98
N LYS A 139 3.75 3.12 7.20
CA LYS A 139 3.48 2.01 8.13
C LYS A 139 2.33 2.28 9.11
N HIS A 140 1.52 3.33 8.90
CA HIS A 140 0.45 3.69 9.82
C HIS A 140 -0.93 3.31 9.27
N SER A 141 -1.70 2.54 10.05
CA SER A 141 -3.02 2.02 9.64
C SER A 141 -4.02 3.11 9.28
N LEU A 142 -4.05 4.22 10.04
CA LEU A 142 -4.97 5.35 9.81
C LEU A 142 -4.82 5.96 8.41
N LEU A 143 -3.60 6.04 7.85
CA LEU A 143 -3.39 6.56 6.50
C LEU A 143 -4.13 5.68 5.47
N TRP A 144 -3.93 4.36 5.56
CA TRP A 144 -4.55 3.41 4.63
C TRP A 144 -6.07 3.34 4.79
N HIS A 145 -6.57 3.41 6.03
CA HIS A 145 -8.01 3.49 6.28
C HIS A 145 -8.61 4.79 5.72
N HIS A 146 -7.93 5.94 5.91
CA HIS A 146 -8.37 7.21 5.32
C HIS A 146 -8.36 7.17 3.79
N ARG A 147 -7.34 6.54 3.18
CA ARG A 147 -7.25 6.35 1.73
C ARG A 147 -8.40 5.50 1.19
N ARG A 148 -8.75 4.38 1.83
CA ARG A 148 -9.92 3.57 1.45
C ARG A 148 -11.22 4.31 1.62
N TRP A 149 -11.39 5.03 2.73
CA TRP A 149 -12.54 5.90 2.97
C TRP A 149 -12.70 6.94 1.84
N LEU A 150 -11.60 7.53 1.37
CA LEU A 150 -11.58 8.49 0.28
C LEU A 150 -11.96 7.85 -1.07
N LEU A 151 -11.41 6.68 -1.39
CA LEU A 151 -11.77 5.95 -2.61
C LEU A 151 -13.26 5.65 -2.69
N ARG A 152 -13.91 5.31 -1.57
CA ARG A 152 -15.37 5.08 -1.49
C ARG A 152 -16.22 6.33 -1.72
N ARG A 153 -15.62 7.53 -1.67
CA ARG A 153 -16.31 8.80 -1.98
C ARG A 153 -15.99 9.30 -3.38
N LEU A 154 -14.81 8.96 -3.88
CA LEU A 154 -14.38 9.24 -5.25
C LEU A 154 -15.01 8.29 -6.28
N CYS A 155 -15.19 7.03 -5.91
CA CYS A 155 -15.77 5.99 -6.76
C CYS A 155 -17.19 5.71 -6.29
N PRO A 156 -18.21 5.88 -7.15
CA PRO A 156 -19.58 5.50 -6.83
C PRO A 156 -19.68 4.02 -6.43
N THR A 157 -20.60 3.69 -5.53
CA THR A 157 -21.00 2.30 -5.33
C THR A 157 -21.80 1.83 -6.53
N ARG A 158 -21.37 0.73 -7.15
CA ARG A 158 -22.11 0.09 -8.24
C ARG A 158 -23.43 -0.43 -7.68
N PRO A 159 -24.57 -0.22 -8.36
CA PRO A 159 -25.85 -0.76 -7.91
C PRO A 159 -25.74 -2.28 -7.85
N ALA A 160 -26.15 -2.87 -6.73
CA ALA A 160 -26.22 -4.32 -6.60
C ALA A 160 -27.15 -4.87 -7.69
N ALA A 161 -26.73 -5.91 -8.41
CA ALA A 161 -27.64 -6.69 -9.22
C ALA A 161 -28.80 -7.16 -8.31
N SER A 162 -30.04 -6.96 -8.75
CA SER A 162 -31.27 -6.99 -7.95
C SER A 162 -31.58 -8.28 -7.20
N ASP A 163 -30.77 -9.33 -7.34
CA ASP A 163 -31.11 -10.70 -6.97
C ASP A 163 -30.20 -11.29 -5.87
N ALA A 164 -29.25 -10.52 -5.33
CA ALA A 164 -28.43 -10.98 -4.22
C ALA A 164 -29.21 -10.89 -2.89
N PRO A 165 -29.40 -12.00 -2.14
CA PRO A 165 -30.01 -11.92 -0.82
C PRO A 165 -29.16 -11.00 0.08
N PRO A 166 -29.80 -10.15 0.93
CA PRO A 166 -29.07 -9.33 1.88
C PRO A 166 -28.22 -10.26 2.74
N SER A 167 -26.91 -10.05 2.74
CA SER A 167 -25.97 -10.80 3.56
C SER A 167 -26.40 -10.68 5.02
N THR A 168 -26.95 -11.76 5.56
CA THR A 168 -27.15 -11.95 7.00
C THR A 168 -25.78 -12.12 7.65
N ASP A 169 -25.55 -11.36 8.72
CA ASP A 169 -24.38 -11.35 9.61
C ASP A 169 -23.18 -10.49 9.21
N GLY A 170 -23.20 -9.24 9.69
CA GLY A 170 -22.03 -8.37 9.79
C GLY A 170 -22.38 -6.91 9.56
N ALA A 171 -21.84 -6.00 10.38
CA ALA A 171 -21.74 -4.61 9.99
C ALA A 171 -20.99 -4.53 8.64
N PRO A 172 -21.44 -3.71 7.67
CA PRO A 172 -20.77 -3.61 6.37
C PRO A 172 -19.30 -3.28 6.59
N ASP A 173 -18.39 -4.07 5.98
CA ASP A 173 -16.94 -3.82 6.04
C ASP A 173 -16.67 -2.42 5.48
N GLU A 174 -16.47 -1.44 6.38
CA GLU A 174 -16.28 -0.04 6.02
C GLU A 174 -15.00 0.19 5.18
N ASP A 175 -14.09 -0.80 5.21
CA ASP A 175 -12.83 -0.81 4.48
C ASP A 175 -12.90 -1.62 3.17
N THR A 176 -14.05 -2.18 2.80
CA THR A 176 -14.17 -2.90 1.52
C THR A 176 -14.08 -1.94 0.34
N LEU A 177 -13.32 -2.35 -0.67
CA LEU A 177 -13.28 -1.74 -1.99
C LEU A 177 -14.09 -2.56 -3.02
N GLN A 178 -14.69 -3.67 -2.58
CA GLN A 178 -15.61 -4.44 -3.39
C GLN A 178 -16.85 -3.58 -3.69
N HIS A 179 -17.45 -3.76 -4.87
CA HIS A 179 -18.61 -3.01 -5.35
C HIS A 179 -18.38 -1.53 -5.68
N LEU A 180 -17.16 -1.01 -5.57
CA LEU A 180 -16.86 0.33 -6.09
C LEU A 180 -16.72 0.28 -7.61
N ASP A 181 -17.26 1.29 -8.30
CA ASP A 181 -17.03 1.51 -9.72
C ASP A 181 -15.64 2.14 -9.94
N ILE A 182 -14.60 1.41 -9.50
CA ILE A 182 -13.20 1.83 -9.60
C ILE A 182 -12.70 1.62 -11.02
N SER A 183 -12.21 2.66 -11.68
CA SER A 183 -11.67 2.52 -13.04
C SER A 183 -10.35 1.71 -13.05
N PRO A 184 -9.99 1.05 -14.18
CA PRO A 184 -8.71 0.38 -14.31
C PRO A 184 -7.51 1.30 -14.02
N THR A 185 -7.59 2.58 -14.41
CA THR A 185 -6.55 3.57 -14.15
C THR A 185 -6.42 3.91 -12.67
N GLN A 186 -7.54 4.07 -11.96
CA GLN A 186 -7.53 4.30 -10.51
C GLN A 186 -6.98 3.09 -9.77
N LEU A 187 -7.37 1.88 -10.18
CA LEU A 187 -6.87 0.65 -9.58
C LEU A 187 -5.35 0.48 -9.79
N ARG A 188 -4.81 0.78 -10.98
CA ARG A 188 -3.35 0.83 -11.21
C ARG A 188 -2.66 1.81 -10.28
N ALA A 189 -3.21 3.03 -10.14
CA ALA A 189 -2.64 4.04 -9.24
C ALA A 189 -2.60 3.57 -7.78
N GLU A 190 -3.57 2.77 -7.33
CA GLU A 190 -3.55 2.16 -5.99
C GLU A 190 -2.50 1.05 -5.84
N LEU A 191 -2.31 0.22 -6.87
CA LEU A 191 -1.25 -0.80 -6.88
C LEU A 191 0.15 -0.16 -6.92
N ASP A 192 0.31 0.95 -7.64
CA ASP A 192 1.53 1.75 -7.66
C ASP A 192 1.80 2.41 -6.29
N ALA A 193 0.75 2.90 -5.64
CA ALA A 193 0.84 3.43 -4.27
C ALA A 193 1.30 2.35 -3.27
N CYS A 194 0.77 1.13 -3.37
CA CYS A 194 1.24 -0.03 -2.60
C CYS A 194 2.72 -0.34 -2.86
N THR A 195 3.13 -0.34 -4.12
CA THR A 195 4.52 -0.61 -4.52
C THR A 195 5.47 0.44 -3.97
N ARG A 196 5.11 1.72 -4.06
CA ARG A 196 5.86 2.83 -3.46
C ARG A 196 6.03 2.63 -1.95
N ALA A 197 4.94 2.38 -1.24
CA ALA A 197 4.98 2.18 0.21
C ALA A 197 5.77 0.95 0.66
N ALA A 198 5.73 -0.14 -0.12
CA ALA A 198 6.51 -1.35 0.13
C ALA A 198 8.01 -1.14 -0.18
N THR A 199 8.34 -0.23 -1.09
CA THR A 199 9.73 0.16 -1.40
C THR A 199 10.29 1.07 -0.30
N THR A 200 9.47 1.98 0.24
CA THR A 200 9.87 2.88 1.34
C THR A 200 10.05 2.15 2.68
N TYR A 201 9.24 1.13 2.94
CA TYR A 201 9.32 0.32 4.16
C TYR A 201 9.27 -1.17 3.80
N GLU A 202 10.39 -1.86 3.95
CA GLU A 202 10.47 -3.30 3.69
C GLU A 202 9.39 -4.07 4.46
N ARG A 203 8.77 -5.05 3.78
CA ARG A 203 7.72 -5.92 4.33
C ARG A 203 6.57 -5.13 4.96
N ASN A 204 6.16 -4.03 4.30
CA ASN A 204 5.04 -3.21 4.75
C ASN A 204 3.71 -3.97 4.69
N TYR A 205 3.31 -4.55 5.82
CA TYR A 205 2.06 -5.29 5.97
C TYR A 205 0.83 -4.46 5.56
N PHE A 206 0.80 -3.16 5.89
CA PHE A 206 -0.35 -2.32 5.59
C PHE A 206 -0.50 -2.05 4.09
N ALA A 207 0.61 -1.87 3.38
CA ALA A 207 0.61 -1.76 1.92
C ALA A 207 0.10 -3.04 1.26
N TRP A 208 0.58 -4.22 1.68
CA TRP A 208 0.11 -5.51 1.17
C TRP A 208 -1.36 -5.80 1.53
N ALA A 209 -1.82 -5.39 2.71
CA ALA A 209 -3.21 -5.50 3.11
C ALA A 209 -4.13 -4.63 2.23
N HIS A 210 -3.72 -3.39 1.92
CA HIS A 210 -4.44 -2.54 0.95
C HIS A 210 -4.41 -3.13 -0.46
N ARG A 211 -3.26 -3.66 -0.88
CA ARG A 211 -3.09 -4.33 -2.19
C ARG A 211 -4.02 -5.55 -2.33
N ALA A 212 -4.22 -6.29 -1.25
CA ALA A 212 -5.19 -7.38 -1.16
C ALA A 212 -6.63 -6.89 -1.34
N ARG A 213 -7.02 -5.75 -0.76
CA ARG A 213 -8.35 -5.15 -1.00
C ARG A 213 -8.51 -4.67 -2.45
N CYS A 214 -7.45 -4.17 -3.07
CA CYS A 214 -7.42 -3.84 -4.49
C CYS A 214 -7.62 -5.09 -5.37
N LEU A 215 -7.01 -6.22 -4.98
CA LEU A 215 -7.22 -7.51 -5.65
C LEU A 215 -8.67 -8.00 -5.51
N ASP A 216 -9.28 -7.83 -4.34
CA ASP A 216 -10.71 -8.17 -4.15
C ASP A 216 -11.61 -7.33 -5.06
N ALA A 217 -11.31 -6.03 -5.20
CA ALA A 217 -12.01 -5.13 -6.12
C ALA A 217 -11.80 -5.54 -7.59
N LEU A 218 -10.57 -5.89 -7.98
CA LEU A 218 -10.24 -6.41 -9.31
C LEU A 218 -11.02 -7.68 -9.63
N ALA A 219 -11.04 -8.64 -8.69
CA ALA A 219 -11.77 -9.89 -8.86
C ALA A 219 -13.28 -9.65 -9.04
N HIS A 220 -13.86 -8.72 -8.27
CA HIS A 220 -15.25 -8.34 -8.42
C HIS A 220 -15.52 -7.71 -9.80
N CYS A 221 -14.68 -6.76 -10.25
CA CYS A 221 -14.84 -6.12 -11.57
C CYS A 221 -14.75 -7.12 -12.73
N LEU A 222 -13.85 -8.11 -12.63
CA LEU A 222 -13.69 -9.15 -13.66
C LEU A 222 -14.91 -10.08 -13.75
N ARG A 223 -15.51 -10.47 -12.61
CA ARG A 223 -16.71 -11.33 -12.59
C ARG A 223 -17.95 -10.64 -13.19
N GLU A 224 -18.09 -9.34 -12.96
CA GLU A 224 -19.22 -8.53 -13.45
C GLU A 224 -19.13 -8.20 -14.95
N GLY A 225 -18.17 -8.78 -15.68
CA GLY A 225 -18.03 -8.59 -17.12
C GLY A 225 -17.42 -7.24 -17.54
N ALA A 226 -16.84 -6.48 -16.60
CA ALA A 226 -16.02 -5.30 -16.93
C ALA A 226 -14.63 -5.78 -17.41
N VAL A 227 -14.57 -6.30 -18.64
CA VAL A 227 -13.38 -7.04 -19.10
C VAL A 227 -12.27 -6.13 -19.62
N ARG A 228 -12.61 -5.09 -20.40
CA ARG A 228 -11.61 -4.26 -21.08
C ARG A 228 -10.84 -3.40 -20.07
N GLY A 229 -9.51 -3.51 -20.07
CA GLY A 229 -8.59 -2.79 -19.18
C GLY A 229 -8.29 -3.51 -17.86
N PHE A 230 -9.24 -4.19 -17.22
CA PHE A 230 -8.97 -4.93 -15.97
C PHE A 230 -8.14 -6.19 -16.18
N GLN A 231 -8.28 -6.86 -17.33
CA GLN A 231 -7.38 -7.95 -17.71
C GLN A 231 -5.93 -7.47 -17.84
N ASP A 232 -5.73 -6.27 -18.39
CA ASP A 232 -4.40 -5.67 -18.48
C ASP A 232 -3.86 -5.40 -17.07
N VAL A 233 -4.68 -4.84 -16.17
CA VAL A 233 -4.29 -4.67 -14.75
C VAL A 233 -3.86 -6.00 -14.14
N LEU A 234 -4.64 -7.07 -14.32
CA LEU A 234 -4.30 -8.39 -13.77
C LEU A 234 -2.98 -8.92 -14.33
N ARG A 235 -2.75 -8.79 -15.63
CA ARG A 235 -1.53 -9.25 -16.30
C ARG A 235 -0.32 -8.45 -15.82
N ASP A 236 -0.42 -7.12 -15.84
CA ASP A 236 0.65 -6.21 -15.44
C ASP A 236 1.00 -6.44 -13.96
N GLU A 237 0.00 -6.58 -13.11
CA GLU A 237 0.17 -6.83 -11.67
C GLU A 237 0.82 -8.20 -11.41
N THR A 238 0.45 -9.23 -12.15
CA THR A 238 1.09 -10.56 -12.06
C THR A 238 2.58 -10.46 -12.42
N ALA A 239 2.93 -9.77 -13.51
CA ALA A 239 4.32 -9.57 -13.90
C ALA A 239 5.11 -8.75 -12.86
N ASN A 240 4.52 -7.67 -12.35
CA ASN A 240 5.13 -6.79 -11.37
C ASN A 240 5.43 -7.50 -10.05
N VAL A 241 4.48 -8.28 -9.53
CA VAL A 241 4.68 -9.00 -8.26
C VAL A 241 5.66 -10.15 -8.44
N ARG A 242 5.67 -10.82 -9.60
CA ARG A 242 6.69 -11.83 -9.90
C ARG A 242 8.10 -11.24 -9.81
N LEU A 243 8.32 -10.09 -10.48
CA LEU A 243 9.59 -9.37 -10.43
C LEU A 243 9.91 -8.86 -9.02
N TRP A 244 8.90 -8.44 -8.25
CA TRP A 244 9.09 -8.06 -6.85
C TRP A 244 9.66 -9.22 -6.02
N ILE A 245 9.10 -10.43 -6.17
CA ILE A 245 9.55 -11.63 -5.47
C ILE A 245 11.00 -11.96 -5.83
N ASP A 246 11.39 -11.85 -7.10
CA ASP A 246 12.77 -12.08 -7.57
C ASP A 246 13.78 -11.16 -6.84
N ARG A 247 13.36 -9.94 -6.47
CA ARG A 247 14.19 -8.96 -5.76
C ARG A 247 14.07 -9.03 -4.24
N HIS A 248 13.04 -9.69 -3.72
CA HIS A 248 12.70 -9.71 -2.29
C HIS A 248 12.32 -11.12 -1.84
N VAL A 249 13.27 -12.06 -1.94
CA VAL A 249 13.08 -13.48 -1.59
C VAL A 249 12.66 -13.73 -0.14
N GLY A 250 12.79 -12.74 0.75
CA GLY A 250 12.30 -12.78 2.14
C GLY A 250 10.85 -12.32 2.35
N ASP A 251 10.16 -11.80 1.32
CA ASP A 251 8.80 -11.26 1.45
C ASP A 251 7.73 -12.33 1.17
N TYR A 252 7.44 -13.14 2.19
CA TYR A 252 6.39 -14.15 2.12
C TYR A 252 4.99 -13.56 1.84
N THR A 253 4.73 -12.32 2.24
CA THR A 253 3.42 -11.68 1.99
C THR A 253 3.20 -11.44 0.50
N ALA A 254 4.25 -11.01 -0.22
CA ALA A 254 4.24 -10.88 -1.67
C ALA A 254 3.95 -12.22 -2.37
N MET A 255 4.55 -13.31 -1.89
CA MET A 255 4.37 -14.66 -2.44
C MET A 255 2.95 -15.19 -2.22
N GLN A 256 2.38 -14.95 -1.04
CA GLN A 256 0.97 -15.27 -0.76
C GLN A 256 0.03 -14.46 -1.66
N TYR A 257 0.31 -13.17 -1.84
CA TYR A 257 -0.45 -12.31 -2.75
C TYR A 257 -0.36 -12.79 -4.20
N TYR A 258 0.84 -13.18 -4.67
CA TYR A 258 1.03 -13.74 -6.01
C TYR A 258 0.25 -15.04 -6.23
N CYS A 259 0.21 -15.93 -5.24
CA CYS A 259 -0.63 -17.14 -5.31
C CYS A 259 -2.12 -16.81 -5.49
N ARG A 260 -2.62 -15.73 -4.86
CA ARG A 260 -3.99 -15.25 -5.05
C ARG A 260 -4.23 -14.66 -6.44
N LEU A 261 -3.26 -13.93 -7.00
CA LEU A 261 -3.31 -13.44 -8.39
C LEU A 261 -3.40 -14.60 -9.38
N VAL A 262 -2.58 -15.63 -9.19
CA VAL A 262 -2.55 -16.81 -10.07
C VAL A 262 -3.88 -17.57 -10.00
N LEU A 263 -4.46 -17.73 -8.80
CA LEU A 263 -5.81 -18.30 -8.65
C LEU A 263 -6.85 -17.47 -9.42
N LEU A 264 -6.81 -16.14 -9.31
CA LEU A 264 -7.72 -15.26 -10.03
C LEU A 264 -7.56 -15.37 -11.55
N ALA A 265 -6.32 -15.39 -12.04
CA ALA A 265 -6.01 -15.50 -13.47
C ALA A 265 -6.43 -16.84 -14.08
N ARG A 266 -6.44 -17.91 -13.27
CA ARG A 266 -6.86 -19.27 -13.65
C ARG A 266 -8.37 -19.51 -13.49
N SER A 267 -9.12 -18.55 -12.95
CA SER A 267 -10.57 -18.68 -12.79
C SER A 267 -11.22 -18.96 -14.15
N PRO A 268 -12.21 -19.86 -14.25
CA PRO A 268 -12.93 -20.15 -15.50
C PRO A 268 -13.61 -18.90 -16.11
N ASP A 269 -13.90 -17.91 -15.27
CA ASP A 269 -14.45 -16.62 -15.67
C ASP A 269 -13.42 -15.69 -16.35
N SER A 270 -12.14 -16.09 -16.43
CA SER A 270 -11.06 -15.32 -17.05
C SER A 270 -11.01 -15.54 -18.57
N PRO A 271 -11.23 -14.51 -19.41
CA PRO A 271 -11.37 -14.68 -20.87
C PRO A 271 -10.07 -14.98 -21.65
N SER A 272 -8.92 -15.15 -20.98
CA SER A 272 -7.61 -15.30 -21.66
C SER A 272 -7.01 -16.68 -21.40
N PRO A 273 -6.45 -17.38 -22.41
CA PRO A 273 -5.74 -18.62 -22.19
C PRO A 273 -4.47 -18.37 -21.33
N PRO A 274 -4.11 -19.29 -20.44
CA PRO A 274 -2.94 -19.15 -19.59
C PRO A 274 -1.69 -19.41 -20.43
N THR A 275 -1.15 -18.36 -21.04
CA THR A 275 0.31 -18.28 -21.22
C THR A 275 0.99 -17.94 -19.88
N SER A 276 0.37 -18.37 -18.77
CA SER A 276 0.72 -18.00 -17.41
C SER A 276 2.05 -18.62 -17.04
N LEU A 277 2.99 -17.76 -16.66
CA LEU A 277 4.20 -18.18 -15.97
C LEU A 277 3.80 -18.99 -14.74
N SER A 278 4.16 -20.27 -14.71
CA SER A 278 3.87 -21.15 -13.57
C SER A 278 4.50 -20.57 -12.30
N ALA A 279 3.66 -20.37 -11.29
CA ALA A 279 4.06 -20.00 -9.94
C ALA A 279 4.86 -21.13 -9.30
N TYR A 280 4.50 -22.38 -9.57
CA TYR A 280 5.24 -23.53 -9.04
C TYR A 280 6.65 -23.58 -9.63
N GLN A 281 6.82 -23.46 -10.95
CA GLN A 281 8.14 -23.47 -11.58
C GLN A 281 9.00 -22.28 -11.12
N HIS A 282 8.38 -21.12 -10.88
CA HIS A 282 9.05 -19.96 -10.32
C HIS A 282 9.54 -20.22 -8.89
N ALA A 283 8.66 -20.69 -8.02
CA ALA A 283 9.00 -21.01 -6.64
C ALA A 283 10.10 -22.10 -6.58
N LYS A 284 10.00 -23.11 -7.45
CA LYS A 284 11.00 -24.16 -7.59
C LYS A 284 12.37 -23.61 -7.95
N ALA A 285 12.46 -22.76 -8.98
CA ALA A 285 13.71 -22.13 -9.39
C ALA A 285 14.32 -21.24 -8.28
N LEU A 286 13.49 -20.52 -7.53
CA LEU A 286 13.97 -19.71 -6.42
C LEU A 286 14.47 -20.57 -5.24
N VAL A 287 13.80 -21.68 -4.93
CA VAL A 287 14.28 -22.64 -3.91
C VAL A 287 15.58 -23.29 -4.35
N GLU A 288 15.77 -23.57 -5.66
CA GLU A 288 17.04 -24.08 -6.19
C GLU A 288 18.18 -23.07 -6.01
N ALA A 289 17.90 -21.78 -6.20
CA ALA A 289 18.90 -20.72 -6.09
C ALA A 289 19.20 -20.30 -4.64
N TYR A 290 18.18 -20.30 -3.77
CA TYR A 290 18.24 -19.73 -2.41
C TYR A 290 17.54 -20.63 -1.37
N PRO A 291 17.96 -21.89 -1.20
CA PRO A 291 17.28 -22.89 -0.36
C PRO A 291 17.27 -22.55 1.14
N GLU A 292 18.07 -21.59 1.61
CA GLU A 292 18.14 -21.14 2.99
C GLU A 292 16.95 -20.27 3.41
N HIS A 293 16.15 -19.77 2.46
CA HIS A 293 15.04 -18.88 2.74
C HIS A 293 13.71 -19.64 2.98
N GLU A 294 13.25 -19.69 4.23
CA GLU A 294 11.98 -20.34 4.60
C GLU A 294 10.78 -19.85 3.79
N SER A 295 10.72 -18.55 3.49
CA SER A 295 9.67 -17.92 2.68
C SER A 295 9.49 -18.59 1.32
N LEU A 296 10.57 -18.98 0.66
CA LEU A 296 10.55 -19.65 -0.64
C LEU A 296 9.98 -21.07 -0.56
N TRP A 297 10.26 -21.80 0.53
CA TRP A 297 9.65 -23.10 0.77
C TRP A 297 8.16 -23.00 1.07
N CYS A 298 7.74 -21.95 1.79
CA CYS A 298 6.32 -21.65 1.97
C CYS A 298 5.66 -21.30 0.63
N TYR A 299 6.31 -20.48 -0.21
CA TYR A 299 5.84 -20.16 -1.55
C TYR A 299 5.70 -21.39 -2.44
N LEU A 300 6.69 -22.28 -2.48
CA LEU A 300 6.65 -23.54 -3.23
C LEU A 300 5.40 -24.36 -2.89
N ARG A 301 5.10 -24.51 -1.59
CA ARG A 301 3.93 -25.27 -1.12
C ARG A 301 2.61 -24.60 -1.50
N SER A 302 2.52 -23.28 -1.35
CA SER A 302 1.34 -22.51 -1.76
C SER A 302 1.12 -22.58 -3.27
N ALA A 303 2.17 -22.39 -4.06
CA ALA A 303 2.12 -22.43 -5.51
C ALA A 303 1.76 -23.83 -6.04
N ALA A 304 2.34 -24.89 -5.46
CA ALA A 304 1.98 -26.27 -5.77
C ALA A 304 0.49 -26.55 -5.51
N SER A 305 -0.05 -26.04 -4.38
CA SER A 305 -1.47 -26.20 -4.03
C SER A 305 -2.38 -25.44 -5.01
N VAL A 306 -1.99 -24.24 -5.41
CA VAL A 306 -2.73 -23.40 -6.38
C VAL A 306 -2.79 -24.02 -7.76
N GLU A 307 -1.70 -24.66 -8.20
CA GLU A 307 -1.59 -25.26 -9.54
C GLU A 307 -1.95 -26.75 -9.57
N GLY A 308 -2.25 -27.37 -8.42
CA GLY A 308 -2.62 -28.79 -8.34
C GLY A 308 -1.46 -29.74 -8.65
N VAL A 309 -0.22 -29.35 -8.33
CA VAL A 309 0.97 -30.16 -8.60
C VAL A 309 1.00 -31.38 -7.68
N SER A 310 1.24 -32.56 -8.25
CA SER A 310 1.23 -33.81 -7.50
C SER A 310 2.41 -33.89 -6.52
N GLY A 311 2.19 -34.55 -5.38
CA GLY A 311 3.28 -34.79 -4.42
C GLY A 311 4.42 -35.65 -4.99
N GLY A 312 4.12 -36.47 -6.00
CA GLY A 312 5.11 -37.27 -6.74
C GLY A 312 6.09 -36.42 -7.56
N ASP A 313 5.65 -35.27 -8.05
CA ASP A 313 6.51 -34.34 -8.80
C ASP A 313 7.36 -33.46 -7.88
N ILE A 314 6.84 -33.14 -6.69
CA ILE A 314 7.51 -32.25 -5.73
C ILE A 314 8.59 -33.02 -4.95
N ARG A 315 8.32 -34.27 -4.54
CA ARG A 315 9.22 -35.03 -3.66
C ARG A 315 10.64 -35.20 -4.22
N PRO A 316 10.86 -35.64 -5.47
CA PRO A 316 12.22 -35.83 -6.02
C PRO A 316 13.03 -34.53 -6.02
N PHE A 317 12.34 -33.41 -6.27
CA PHE A 317 12.95 -32.09 -6.22
C PHE A 317 13.44 -31.74 -4.81
N VAL A 318 12.59 -31.89 -3.80
CA VAL A 318 12.94 -31.58 -2.40
C VAL A 318 14.08 -32.47 -1.90
N GLU A 319 14.06 -33.75 -2.26
CA GLU A 319 15.13 -34.70 -1.91
C GLU A 319 16.46 -34.33 -2.57
N LYS A 320 16.45 -33.92 -3.84
CA LYS A 320 17.65 -33.43 -4.54
C LYS A 320 18.28 -32.21 -3.83
N VAL A 321 17.47 -31.22 -3.45
CA VAL A 321 17.94 -30.02 -2.74
C VAL A 321 18.54 -30.39 -1.37
N SER A 322 18.02 -31.43 -0.71
CA SER A 322 18.56 -31.91 0.57
C SER A 322 19.88 -32.70 0.49
N GLN A 323 20.23 -33.25 -0.67
CA GLN A 323 21.42 -34.09 -0.84
C GLN A 323 22.67 -33.30 -1.29
N GLY A 324 22.50 -32.09 -1.83
CA GLY A 324 23.57 -31.28 -2.45
C GLY A 324 24.36 -30.38 -1.50
N THR A 325 24.30 -30.60 -0.19
CA THR A 325 24.70 -29.61 0.80
C THR A 325 25.96 -30.00 1.60
N GLU A 326 27.11 -29.38 1.30
CA GLU A 326 28.32 -29.41 2.15
C GLU A 326 28.03 -28.85 3.55
N VAL A 327 28.76 -29.31 4.59
CA VAL A 327 28.46 -28.99 5.99
C VAL A 327 28.80 -27.52 6.33
N ASN A 328 27.80 -26.63 6.31
CA ASN A 328 27.87 -25.23 6.75
C ASN A 328 26.51 -24.81 7.37
N PRO A 329 26.43 -23.88 8.34
CA PRO A 329 25.16 -23.36 8.87
C PRO A 329 24.03 -23.06 7.84
N ALA A 330 24.35 -22.52 6.66
CA ALA A 330 23.35 -22.27 5.60
C ALA A 330 22.70 -23.57 5.08
N THR A 331 23.49 -24.64 5.04
CA THR A 331 23.04 -25.94 4.56
C THR A 331 22.21 -26.69 5.59
N GLN A 332 22.50 -26.51 6.88
CA GLN A 332 21.64 -27.01 7.96
C GLN A 332 20.25 -26.35 7.94
N THR A 333 20.18 -25.05 7.63
CA THR A 333 18.92 -24.31 7.53
C THR A 333 18.09 -24.83 6.35
N SER A 334 18.73 -24.97 5.18
CA SER A 334 18.12 -25.55 3.98
C SER A 334 17.54 -26.95 4.24
N LEU A 335 18.30 -27.83 4.92
CA LEU A 335 17.86 -29.16 5.31
C LEU A 335 16.59 -29.15 6.20
N ARG A 336 16.50 -28.23 7.16
CA ARG A 336 15.30 -28.10 8.02
C ARG A 336 14.06 -27.73 7.21
N HIS A 337 14.20 -26.82 6.25
CA HIS A 337 13.09 -26.42 5.40
C HIS A 337 12.67 -27.52 4.43
N ALA A 338 13.63 -28.23 3.81
CA ALA A 338 13.36 -29.39 2.99
C ALA A 338 12.61 -30.48 3.77
N ASN A 339 13.07 -30.82 4.98
CA ASN A 339 12.40 -31.78 5.86
C ASN A 339 10.97 -31.33 6.23
N SER A 340 10.78 -30.04 6.50
CA SER A 340 9.45 -29.47 6.77
C SER A 340 8.51 -29.59 5.57
N CYS A 341 9.04 -29.42 4.35
CA CYS A 341 8.31 -29.60 3.10
C CYS A 341 7.92 -31.08 2.88
N LEU A 342 8.84 -32.02 3.10
CA LEU A 342 8.55 -33.47 3.04
C LEU A 342 7.48 -33.88 4.05
N HIS A 343 7.53 -33.34 5.27
CA HIS A 343 6.49 -33.59 6.28
C HIS A 343 5.12 -33.03 5.85
N TRP A 344 5.10 -31.86 5.21
CA TRP A 344 3.87 -31.32 4.61
C TRP A 344 3.33 -32.23 3.50
N LEU A 345 4.17 -32.76 2.61
CA LEU A 345 3.76 -33.70 1.57
C LEU A 345 3.12 -34.98 2.14
N ARG A 346 3.67 -35.54 3.22
CA ARG A 346 3.10 -36.73 3.88
C ARG A 346 1.69 -36.49 4.41
N ARG A 347 1.40 -35.28 4.90
CA ARG A 347 0.05 -34.91 5.39
C ARG A 347 -0.97 -34.74 4.27
N GLN A 348 -0.52 -34.40 3.06
CA GLN A 348 -1.38 -34.25 1.87
C GLN A 348 -1.82 -35.62 1.29
N SER A 349 -1.15 -36.71 1.64
CA SER A 349 -1.44 -38.07 1.18
C SER A 349 -1.77 -39.01 2.36
N PRO A 350 -2.91 -38.82 3.06
CA PRO A 350 -3.33 -39.74 4.10
C PRO A 350 -3.83 -41.05 3.46
N GLY A 351 -2.90 -41.98 3.20
CA GLY A 351 -3.21 -43.32 2.70
C GLY A 351 -2.57 -43.61 1.34
N SER A 352 -1.37 -44.19 1.38
CA SER A 352 -0.81 -45.06 0.35
C SER A 352 -0.23 -46.27 1.03
#